data_AF-A0A2K3LCC8-F1
#
_entry.id   AF-A0A2K3LCC8-F1
#
_cell.length_a   1.000
_cell.length_b   1.000
_cell.length_c   1.000
_cell.angle_alpha   90.00
_cell.angle_beta   90.00
_cell.angle_gamma   90.00
#
_symmetry.space_group_name_H-M   'P 1'
#
loop_
_entity.id
_entity.type
_entity.pdbx_description
1 polymer ?
#
loop_
_entity_poly.entity_id
_entity_poly.type
_entity_poly.pdbx_seq_one_letter_code
_entity_poly.pdbx_strand_id
1 'polypeptide(L)'
;MVKNKTLIFSFDSTKKARFGALPRYAKDENLIRWFELPNCFIFHNANAWEEEDEIVLITCRAENPNLDQANGAIKEKLENITNELYEMRFNMKTGEASQKKLSASAVDFPRVNDSYTGRKQRFVYGTTLDSIAKVTGIIKFDLHAKPDLGKSKLEVGGNVQGLYDLGPGRFGSEAVFVPRVPGTDSEEDDGYLILFVHDENTGKSFVHVIDAKTMSADPVAVVELPQRVPYGFHAFFVTE
;
A
#
# COMPACT_ATOMS: atom_id res chain seq x y z
N MET A 1 12.10 -14.85 18.87
CA MET A 1 12.09 -14.66 17.40
C MET A 1 13.36 -13.99 16.85
N VAL A 2 14.34 -13.66 17.70
CA VAL A 2 15.63 -13.08 17.30
C VAL A 2 16.70 -13.78 18.12
N LYS A 3 17.76 -14.29 17.47
CA LYS A 3 18.96 -14.79 18.14
C LYS A 3 20.13 -13.96 17.62
N ASN A 4 20.93 -13.38 18.50
CA ASN A 4 22.06 -12.51 18.14
C ASN A 4 21.70 -11.24 17.33
N LYS A 5 20.51 -10.67 17.57
CA LYS A 5 19.98 -9.46 16.87
C LYS A 5 19.70 -9.61 15.37
N THR A 6 19.94 -10.78 14.79
CA THR A 6 19.59 -11.09 13.40
C THR A 6 18.23 -11.77 13.30
N LEU A 7 17.47 -11.41 12.28
CA LEU A 7 16.26 -12.11 11.90
C LEU A 7 16.61 -13.53 11.40
N ILE A 8 15.66 -14.46 11.54
CA ILE A 8 15.81 -15.84 11.03
C ILE A 8 15.80 -15.92 9.50
N PHE A 9 15.45 -14.82 8.83
CA PHE A 9 15.49 -14.65 7.38
C PHE A 9 16.34 -13.43 7.04
N SER A 10 17.10 -13.52 5.96
CA SER A 10 17.87 -12.41 5.39
C SER A 10 17.42 -12.16 3.95
N PHE A 11 17.56 -10.91 3.50
CA PHE A 11 17.36 -10.56 2.11
C PHE A 11 18.61 -10.91 1.29
N ASP A 12 18.44 -11.68 0.22
CA ASP A 12 19.52 -12.00 -0.72
C ASP A 12 19.32 -11.19 -2.01
N SER A 13 20.08 -10.09 -2.15
CA SER A 13 20.04 -9.21 -3.32
C SER A 13 20.52 -9.86 -4.61
N THR A 14 21.18 -11.03 -4.52
CA THR A 14 21.69 -11.76 -5.70
C THR A 14 20.61 -12.62 -6.36
N LYS A 15 19.46 -12.83 -5.71
CA LYS A 15 18.38 -13.69 -6.21
C LYS A 15 17.32 -12.90 -6.95
N LYS A 16 16.83 -13.42 -8.06
CA LYS A 16 15.61 -12.90 -8.70
C LYS A 16 14.39 -13.16 -7.82
N ALA A 17 13.38 -12.30 -7.94
CA ALA A 17 12.07 -12.56 -7.35
C ALA A 17 11.31 -13.60 -8.17
N ARG A 18 10.66 -14.55 -7.50
CA ARG A 18 9.88 -15.61 -8.15
C ARG A 18 8.41 -15.49 -7.79
N PHE A 19 7.54 -15.61 -8.78
CA PHE A 19 6.10 -15.50 -8.64
C PHE A 19 5.44 -16.78 -9.16
N GLY A 20 4.60 -17.40 -8.34
CA GLY A 20 3.85 -18.60 -8.71
C GLY A 20 2.39 -18.23 -8.95
N ALA A 21 1.90 -18.45 -10.17
CA ALA A 21 0.48 -18.34 -10.49
C ALA A 21 -0.13 -19.75 -10.47
N LEU A 22 -1.08 -19.97 -9.57
CA LEU A 22 -1.84 -21.22 -9.47
C LEU A 22 -3.31 -20.93 -9.79
N PRO A 23 -3.95 -21.64 -10.73
CA PRO A 23 -5.38 -21.52 -10.93
C PRO A 23 -6.13 -21.79 -9.62
N ARG A 24 -7.08 -20.92 -9.27
CA ARG A 24 -7.79 -20.94 -7.97
C ARG A 24 -8.42 -22.29 -7.63
N TYR A 25 -8.81 -23.06 -8.64
CA TYR A 25 -9.47 -24.37 -8.51
C TYR A 25 -8.59 -25.54 -8.94
N ALA A 26 -7.27 -25.34 -9.04
CA ALA A 26 -6.32 -26.42 -9.27
C ALA A 26 -6.42 -27.46 -8.13
N LYS A 27 -6.25 -28.73 -8.50
CA LYS A 27 -6.30 -29.85 -7.53
C LYS A 27 -4.96 -30.09 -6.84
N ASP A 28 -3.87 -29.63 -7.45
CA ASP A 28 -2.50 -29.81 -7.00
C ASP A 28 -1.58 -28.72 -7.61
N GLU A 29 -0.33 -28.71 -7.18
CA GLU A 29 0.69 -27.74 -7.56
C GLU A 29 1.24 -27.92 -8.99
N ASN A 30 0.88 -28.97 -9.73
CA ASN A 30 1.42 -29.19 -11.07
C ASN A 30 0.96 -28.12 -12.07
N LEU A 31 -0.11 -27.39 -11.75
CA LEU A 31 -0.62 -26.27 -12.55
C LEU A 31 0.03 -24.93 -12.18
N ILE A 32 1.01 -24.88 -11.27
CA ILE A 32 1.73 -23.65 -10.98
C ILE A 32 2.55 -23.24 -12.21
N ARG A 33 2.31 -22.02 -12.69
CA ARG A 33 3.21 -21.35 -13.62
C ARG A 33 4.13 -20.41 -12.85
N TRP A 34 5.44 -20.61 -12.99
CA TRP A 34 6.44 -19.76 -12.35
C TRP A 34 6.92 -18.66 -13.30
N PHE A 35 7.04 -17.46 -12.74
CA PHE A 35 7.58 -16.27 -13.41
C PHE A 35 8.76 -15.73 -12.61
N GLU A 36 9.67 -15.03 -13.30
CA GLU A 36 10.80 -14.35 -12.68
C GLU A 36 10.79 -12.87 -13.04
N LEU A 37 11.06 -12.03 -12.05
CA LEU A 37 11.34 -10.60 -12.22
C LEU A 37 12.69 -10.27 -11.57
N PRO A 38 13.28 -9.10 -11.87
CA PRO A 38 14.44 -8.60 -11.13
C PRO A 38 14.22 -8.66 -9.62
N ASN A 39 15.32 -8.70 -8.86
CA ASN A 39 15.29 -8.75 -7.40
C ASN A 39 14.39 -7.64 -6.82
N CYS A 40 13.50 -8.02 -5.90
CA CYS A 40 12.64 -7.09 -5.18
C CYS A 40 12.13 -7.73 -3.89
N PHE A 41 11.66 -6.91 -2.97
CA PHE A 41 10.90 -7.35 -1.81
C PHE A 41 9.53 -6.68 -1.84
N ILE A 42 8.46 -7.49 -1.77
CA ILE A 42 7.09 -6.98 -1.70
C ILE A 42 6.66 -7.00 -0.24
N PHE A 43 6.24 -5.84 0.27
CA PHE A 43 5.65 -5.75 1.62
C PHE A 43 4.15 -6.03 1.55
N HIS A 44 3.44 -5.28 0.71
CA HIS A 44 1.98 -5.36 0.62
C HIS A 44 1.50 -5.31 -0.83
N ASN A 45 0.37 -5.95 -1.08
CA ASN A 45 -0.30 -5.94 -2.37
C ASN A 45 -1.57 -5.11 -2.27
N ALA A 46 -1.81 -4.25 -3.26
CA ALA A 46 -3.03 -3.45 -3.33
C ALA A 46 -4.20 -4.28 -3.87
N ASN A 47 -4.00 -4.91 -5.03
CA ASN A 47 -5.00 -5.74 -5.69
C ASN A 47 -4.35 -6.57 -6.82
N ALA A 48 -5.05 -7.58 -7.31
CA ALA A 48 -4.70 -8.32 -8.52
C ALA A 48 -5.94 -8.69 -9.32
N TRP A 49 -5.81 -8.81 -10.63
CA TRP A 49 -6.89 -9.25 -11.52
C TRP A 49 -6.34 -9.89 -12.80
N GLU A 50 -7.25 -10.49 -13.59
CA GLU A 50 -6.95 -11.04 -14.91
C GLU A 50 -7.35 -10.05 -16.00
N GLU A 51 -6.46 -9.82 -16.97
CA GLU A 51 -6.71 -9.04 -18.18
C GLU A 51 -6.27 -9.87 -19.39
N GLU A 52 -7.24 -10.41 -20.11
CA GLU A 52 -7.00 -11.36 -21.21
C GLU A 52 -6.16 -12.57 -20.74
N ASP A 53 -4.92 -12.68 -21.23
CA ASP A 53 -3.98 -13.74 -20.90
C ASP A 53 -3.01 -13.36 -19.79
N GLU A 54 -3.15 -12.18 -19.18
CA GLU A 54 -2.24 -11.67 -18.17
C GLU A 54 -2.88 -11.63 -16.78
N ILE A 55 -2.07 -11.95 -15.78
CA ILE A 55 -2.36 -11.57 -14.40
C ILE A 55 -1.69 -10.22 -14.16
N VAL A 56 -2.45 -9.24 -13.68
CA VAL A 56 -1.97 -7.93 -13.26
C VAL A 56 -1.95 -7.88 -11.74
N LEU A 57 -0.82 -7.45 -11.16
CA LEU A 57 -0.63 -7.28 -9.73
C LEU A 57 -0.19 -5.85 -9.44
N ILE A 58 -0.90 -5.16 -8.55
CA ILE A 58 -0.50 -3.85 -8.02
C ILE A 58 0.06 -4.05 -6.63
N THR A 59 1.30 -3.58 -6.40
CA THR A 59 2.06 -3.92 -5.19
C THR A 59 2.97 -2.79 -4.74
N CYS A 60 3.21 -2.71 -3.43
CA CYS A 60 4.25 -1.88 -2.83
C CYS A 60 5.51 -2.73 -2.66
N ARG A 61 6.54 -2.43 -3.45
CA ARG A 61 7.82 -3.13 -3.41
C ARG A 61 8.96 -2.21 -3.03
N ALA A 62 9.97 -2.77 -2.38
CA ALA A 62 11.24 -2.13 -2.08
C ALA A 62 12.37 -2.78 -2.90
N GLU A 63 13.36 -1.97 -3.24
CA GLU A 63 14.62 -2.44 -3.80
C GLU A 63 15.65 -2.56 -2.67
N ASN A 64 16.22 -3.77 -2.50
CA ASN A 64 17.25 -4.07 -1.50
C ASN A 64 16.93 -3.62 -0.07
N PRO A 65 15.80 -4.05 0.54
CA PRO A 65 15.48 -3.64 1.90
C PRO A 65 16.50 -4.16 2.91
N ASN A 66 16.85 -3.32 3.89
CA ASN A 66 17.59 -3.76 5.05
C ASN A 66 16.61 -4.26 6.13
N LEU A 67 16.32 -5.57 6.11
CA LEU A 67 15.34 -6.16 7.03
C LEU A 67 15.78 -6.12 8.50
N ASP A 68 17.07 -6.01 8.81
CA ASP A 68 17.54 -5.87 10.20
C ASP A 68 17.09 -4.54 10.84
N GLN A 69 16.82 -3.51 10.04
CA GLN A 69 16.25 -2.24 10.51
C GLN A 69 14.77 -2.35 10.92
N ALA A 70 14.06 -3.41 10.52
CA ALA A 70 12.67 -3.67 10.93
C ALA A 70 12.56 -4.24 12.36
N ASN A 71 13.69 -4.59 13.02
CA ASN A 71 13.72 -5.24 14.33
C ASN A 71 13.54 -4.28 15.53
N GLY A 72 12.96 -3.09 15.32
CA GLY A 72 12.56 -2.15 16.39
C GLY A 72 13.67 -1.57 17.29
N ALA A 73 14.93 -1.96 17.09
CA ALA A 73 16.06 -1.59 17.95
C ALA A 73 16.86 -0.38 17.47
N ILE A 74 16.58 0.15 16.27
CA ILE A 74 17.33 1.27 15.69
C ILE A 74 16.41 2.50 15.65
N LYS A 75 16.63 3.39 16.62
CA LYS A 75 16.19 4.79 16.58
C LYS A 75 17.00 5.50 15.49
N GLU A 76 16.55 5.52 14.26
CA GLU A 76 17.06 6.48 13.28
C GLU A 76 16.07 6.64 12.13
N LYS A 77 15.95 7.87 11.62
CA LYS A 77 15.22 8.16 10.39
C LYS A 77 15.64 7.14 9.35
N LEU A 78 14.68 6.45 8.76
CA LEU A 78 14.95 5.57 7.63
C LEU A 78 15.14 6.49 6.43
N GLU A 79 16.37 6.96 6.23
CA GLU A 79 16.78 7.70 5.03
C GLU A 79 16.58 6.87 3.74
N ASN A 80 16.10 5.62 3.85
CA ASN A 80 16.00 4.63 2.78
C ASN A 80 14.65 3.88 2.73
N ILE A 81 13.50 4.50 3.04
CA ILE A 81 12.21 3.88 2.66
C ILE A 81 12.05 4.02 1.14
N THR A 82 12.50 2.99 0.42
CA THR A 82 12.43 2.90 -1.05
C THR A 82 11.15 2.21 -1.53
N ASN A 83 10.13 2.09 -0.66
CA ASN A 83 8.86 1.46 -1.01
C ASN A 83 8.11 2.30 -2.03
N GLU A 84 7.76 1.68 -3.13
CA GLU A 84 7.18 2.29 -4.32
C GLU A 84 6.03 1.42 -4.82
N LEU A 85 4.99 2.06 -5.38
CA LEU A 85 3.90 1.37 -6.04
C LEU A 85 4.35 0.88 -7.42
N TYR A 86 4.08 -0.38 -7.73
CA TYR A 86 4.39 -1.02 -9.01
C TYR A 86 3.18 -1.76 -9.57
N GLU A 87 3.11 -1.80 -10.89
CA GLU A 87 2.30 -2.74 -11.65
C GLU A 87 3.21 -3.86 -12.15
N MET A 88 2.84 -5.10 -11.90
CA MET A 88 3.50 -6.29 -12.43
C MET A 88 2.52 -7.05 -13.31
N ARG A 89 2.99 -7.53 -14.46
CA ARG A 89 2.18 -8.30 -15.41
C ARG A 89 2.83 -9.64 -15.67
N PHE A 90 2.02 -10.69 -15.70
CA PHE A 90 2.45 -12.07 -15.91
C PHE A 90 1.61 -12.72 -17.01
N ASN A 91 2.21 -12.95 -18.18
CA ASN A 91 1.51 -13.51 -19.32
C ASN A 91 1.41 -15.04 -19.22
N MET A 92 0.19 -15.53 -18.99
CA MET A 92 -0.15 -16.94 -18.80
C MET A 92 -0.10 -17.77 -20.09
N LYS A 93 0.14 -17.17 -21.26
CA LYS A 93 0.43 -17.89 -22.51
C LYS A 93 1.93 -17.91 -22.81
N THR A 94 2.56 -16.75 -22.95
CA THR A 94 3.97 -16.60 -23.38
C THR A 94 4.96 -16.92 -22.27
N GLY A 95 4.59 -16.68 -21.00
CA GLY A 95 5.48 -16.85 -19.85
C GLY A 95 6.34 -15.62 -19.56
N GLU A 96 6.11 -14.54 -20.29
CA GLU A 96 6.75 -13.26 -20.04
C GLU A 96 6.22 -12.63 -18.76
N ALA A 97 7.11 -11.94 -18.05
CA ALA A 97 6.78 -11.13 -16.89
C ALA A 97 7.40 -9.75 -17.04
N SER A 98 6.67 -8.71 -16.64
CA SER A 98 7.15 -7.34 -16.67
C SER A 98 6.73 -6.59 -15.40
N GLN A 99 7.41 -5.49 -15.12
CA GLN A 99 7.08 -4.59 -14.03
C GLN A 99 7.25 -3.13 -14.44
N LYS A 100 6.40 -2.26 -13.92
CA LYS A 100 6.36 -0.83 -14.20
C LYS A 100 6.17 -0.06 -12.90
N LYS A 101 7.07 0.89 -12.64
CA LYS A 101 6.97 1.82 -11.50
C LYS A 101 5.77 2.76 -11.68
N LEU A 102 5.03 3.00 -10.60
CA LEU A 102 3.84 3.84 -10.58
C LEU A 102 3.96 5.05 -9.64
N SER A 103 4.87 5.07 -8.66
CA SER A 103 5.00 6.19 -7.73
C SER A 103 6.45 6.53 -7.42
N ALA A 104 6.69 7.73 -6.87
CA ALA A 104 7.89 8.00 -6.10
C ALA A 104 7.90 7.14 -4.81
N SER A 105 9.04 7.12 -4.10
CA SER A 105 9.23 6.30 -2.91
C SER A 105 8.45 6.81 -1.68
N ALA A 106 8.52 6.06 -0.58
CA ALA A 106 7.85 6.30 0.71
C ALA A 106 6.34 6.04 0.71
N VAL A 107 5.89 5.03 -0.05
CA VAL A 107 4.49 4.58 -0.10
C VAL A 107 4.36 3.12 0.34
N ASP A 108 3.45 2.83 1.26
CA ASP A 108 3.07 1.46 1.64
C ASP A 108 1.62 1.37 2.16
N PHE A 109 1.21 0.21 2.67
CA PHE A 109 -0.15 -0.10 3.14
C PHE A 109 -1.22 0.30 2.11
N PRO A 110 -1.12 -0.26 0.88
CA PRO A 110 -2.05 0.08 -0.17
C PRO A 110 -3.44 -0.51 0.13
N ARG A 111 -4.46 0.26 -0.21
CA ARG A 111 -5.88 -0.06 -0.06
C ARG A 111 -6.61 0.28 -1.34
N VAL A 112 -7.68 -0.45 -1.58
CA VAL A 112 -8.62 -0.23 -2.68
C VAL A 112 -10.04 -0.22 -2.12
N ASN A 113 -11.02 0.11 -2.95
CA ASN A 113 -12.40 -0.23 -2.65
C ASN A 113 -12.55 -1.76 -2.69
N ASP A 114 -12.84 -2.38 -1.54
CA ASP A 114 -12.89 -3.85 -1.40
C ASP A 114 -13.96 -4.50 -2.30
N SER A 115 -14.94 -3.73 -2.81
CA SER A 115 -15.87 -4.21 -3.84
C SER A 115 -15.17 -4.60 -5.16
N TYR A 116 -13.94 -4.12 -5.36
CA TYR A 116 -13.08 -4.39 -6.52
C TYR A 116 -11.95 -5.38 -6.22
N THR A 117 -11.89 -6.01 -5.05
CA THR A 117 -10.88 -7.05 -4.77
C THR A 117 -10.97 -8.18 -5.82
N GLY A 118 -9.85 -8.51 -6.45
CA GLY A 118 -9.81 -9.51 -7.53
C GLY A 118 -10.30 -9.00 -8.90
N ARG A 119 -10.70 -7.72 -9.01
CA ARG A 119 -11.23 -7.10 -10.23
C ARG A 119 -10.33 -5.93 -10.65
N LYS A 120 -10.39 -5.59 -11.95
CA LYS A 120 -9.74 -4.39 -12.46
C LYS A 120 -10.28 -3.16 -11.74
N GLN A 121 -9.37 -2.35 -11.22
CA GLN A 121 -9.65 -1.12 -10.48
C GLN A 121 -8.88 0.05 -11.10
N ARG A 122 -9.30 1.28 -10.77
CA ARG A 122 -8.63 2.53 -11.15
C ARG A 122 -7.88 3.20 -9.99
N PHE A 123 -8.40 3.19 -8.77
CA PHE A 123 -7.86 3.94 -7.65
C PHE A 123 -7.15 3.07 -6.62
N VAL A 124 -5.99 3.54 -6.18
CA VAL A 124 -5.25 2.99 -5.04
C VAL A 124 -5.04 4.09 -4.02
N TYR A 125 -5.34 3.79 -2.77
CA TYR A 125 -4.98 4.61 -1.63
C TYR A 125 -3.77 4.01 -0.95
N GLY A 126 -2.80 4.81 -0.56
CA GLY A 126 -1.62 4.36 0.17
C GLY A 126 -1.34 5.27 1.35
N THR A 127 -0.42 4.84 2.20
CA THR A 127 0.12 5.67 3.28
C THR A 127 1.43 6.30 2.83
N THR A 128 1.68 7.55 3.24
CA THR A 128 3.00 8.16 3.19
C THR A 128 3.73 7.89 4.49
N LEU A 129 5.03 7.57 4.44
CA LEU A 129 5.80 7.14 5.60
C LEU A 129 6.99 8.06 5.89
N ASP A 130 7.22 8.40 7.15
CA ASP A 130 8.49 8.99 7.64
C ASP A 130 9.40 7.94 8.27
N SER A 131 8.83 6.86 8.81
CA SER A 131 9.55 5.64 9.22
C SER A 131 8.64 4.40 9.12
N ILE A 132 9.18 3.17 9.26
CA ILE A 132 8.45 1.88 9.11
C ILE A 132 7.11 1.84 9.87
N ALA A 133 6.98 2.59 10.98
CA ALA A 133 5.77 2.61 11.81
C ALA A 133 5.12 4.00 11.95
N LYS A 134 5.59 5.01 11.20
CA LYS A 134 5.11 6.40 11.31
C LYS A 134 4.50 6.85 9.99
N VAL A 135 3.21 6.57 9.82
CA VAL A 135 2.37 7.09 8.73
C VAL A 135 2.20 8.59 8.92
N THR A 136 2.54 9.39 7.91
CA THR A 136 2.42 10.85 7.94
C THR A 136 1.21 11.38 7.17
N GLY A 137 0.56 10.52 6.39
CA GLY A 137 -0.54 10.94 5.54
C GLY A 137 -1.07 9.83 4.66
N ILE A 138 -2.11 10.15 3.89
CA ILE A 138 -2.75 9.26 2.93
C ILE A 138 -2.60 9.86 1.53
N ILE A 139 -2.27 9.02 0.55
CA ILE A 139 -2.10 9.38 -0.84
C ILE A 139 -3.09 8.63 -1.73
N LYS A 140 -3.62 9.30 -2.75
CA LYS A 140 -4.50 8.70 -3.76
C LYS A 140 -3.82 8.65 -5.13
N PHE A 141 -3.81 7.48 -5.73
CA PHE A 141 -3.33 7.23 -7.10
C PHE A 141 -4.50 6.92 -8.03
N ASP A 142 -4.44 7.44 -9.25
CA ASP A 142 -5.26 7.05 -10.39
C ASP A 142 -4.42 6.25 -11.39
N LEU A 143 -4.65 4.94 -11.48
CA LEU A 143 -3.89 4.03 -12.34
C LEU A 143 -4.15 4.25 -13.84
N HIS A 144 -5.20 4.98 -14.21
CA HIS A 144 -5.43 5.35 -15.62
C HIS A 144 -4.63 6.59 -16.03
N ALA A 145 -4.19 7.40 -15.07
CA ALA A 145 -3.33 8.54 -15.33
C ALA A 145 -1.87 8.11 -15.48
N LYS A 146 -1.09 8.85 -16.28
CA LYS A 146 0.32 8.56 -16.51
C LYS A 146 1.14 8.86 -15.24
N PRO A 147 1.95 7.90 -14.73
CA PRO A 147 2.87 8.18 -13.63
C PRO A 147 3.89 9.26 -13.98
N ASP A 148 4.12 10.18 -13.04
CA ASP A 148 5.20 11.17 -13.15
C ASP A 148 6.46 10.63 -12.45
N LEU A 149 7.29 9.93 -13.24
CA LEU A 149 8.51 9.29 -12.75
C LEU A 149 9.68 10.27 -12.58
N GLY A 150 9.52 11.55 -12.96
CA GLY A 150 10.53 12.58 -12.77
C GLY A 150 10.60 13.12 -11.34
N LYS A 151 9.56 12.87 -10.53
CA LYS A 151 9.49 13.32 -9.14
C LYS A 151 10.24 12.38 -8.22
N SER A 152 11.06 12.97 -7.33
CA SER A 152 11.72 12.26 -6.22
C SER A 152 10.88 12.23 -4.94
N LYS A 153 9.77 12.98 -4.91
CA LYS A 153 8.87 13.11 -3.76
C LYS A 153 7.42 12.90 -4.17
N LEU A 154 6.60 12.49 -3.20
CA LEU A 154 5.16 12.34 -3.37
C LEU A 154 4.49 13.72 -3.33
N GLU A 155 3.99 14.14 -4.49
CA GLU A 155 3.32 15.43 -4.67
C GLU A 155 2.20 15.27 -5.70
N VAL A 156 1.09 15.98 -5.51
CA VAL A 156 -0.04 15.96 -6.45
C VAL A 156 0.42 16.31 -7.87
N GLY A 157 -0.07 15.56 -8.85
CA GLY A 157 0.30 15.66 -10.26
C GLY A 157 0.59 14.29 -10.89
N GLY A 158 0.46 14.20 -12.21
CA GLY A 158 0.54 12.93 -12.93
C GLY A 158 -0.59 11.99 -12.47
N ASN A 159 -0.22 10.82 -11.95
CA ASN A 159 -1.16 9.86 -11.38
C ASN A 159 -1.50 10.09 -9.91
N VAL A 160 -0.83 11.00 -9.20
CA VAL A 160 -1.17 11.35 -7.82
C VAL A 160 -2.29 12.40 -7.83
N GLN A 161 -3.48 12.01 -7.37
CA GLN A 161 -4.68 12.85 -7.41
C GLN A 161 -4.91 13.65 -6.13
N GLY A 162 -4.35 13.22 -5.01
CA GLY A 162 -4.54 13.90 -3.74
C GLY A 162 -3.64 13.38 -2.63
N LEU A 163 -3.41 14.25 -1.65
CA LEU A 163 -2.60 14.00 -0.47
C LEU A 163 -3.33 14.56 0.75
N TYR A 164 -3.49 13.73 1.77
CA TYR A 164 -3.99 14.11 3.07
C TYR A 164 -2.83 14.06 4.07
N ASP A 165 -2.22 15.21 4.33
CA ASP A 165 -1.11 15.37 5.28
C ASP A 165 -1.66 15.54 6.70
N LEU A 166 -1.18 14.71 7.64
CA LEU A 166 -1.59 14.78 9.04
C LEU A 166 -0.99 15.99 9.77
N GLY A 167 0.09 16.55 9.22
CA GLY A 167 0.86 17.62 9.81
C GLY A 167 1.93 17.13 10.82
N PRO A 168 2.79 18.04 11.28
CA PRO A 168 3.94 17.70 12.10
C PRO A 168 3.55 17.10 13.47
N GLY A 169 4.24 16.03 13.85
CA GLY A 169 4.04 15.35 15.15
C GLY A 169 2.77 14.52 15.23
N ARG A 170 2.06 14.31 14.12
CA ARG A 170 0.88 13.47 14.03
C ARG A 170 1.15 12.26 13.15
N PHE A 171 0.74 11.09 13.62
CA PHE A 171 1.01 9.83 12.95
C PHE A 171 -0.24 8.96 12.85
N GLY A 172 -0.48 8.42 11.67
CA GLY A 172 -1.67 7.67 11.33
C GLY A 172 -1.53 6.15 11.47
N SER A 173 -2.62 5.45 11.19
CA SER A 173 -2.64 4.02 10.85
C SER A 173 -2.80 3.81 9.35
N GLU A 174 -2.76 2.54 8.92
CA GLU A 174 -3.40 2.14 7.65
C GLU A 174 -4.86 2.67 7.62
N ALA A 175 -5.27 3.23 6.49
CA ALA A 175 -6.65 3.64 6.27
C ALA A 175 -7.51 2.46 5.82
N VAL A 176 -8.82 2.53 6.01
CA VAL A 176 -9.78 1.61 5.37
C VAL A 176 -10.68 2.42 4.45
N PHE A 177 -10.94 1.90 3.25
CA PHE A 177 -11.92 2.48 2.35
C PHE A 177 -13.30 1.94 2.70
N VAL A 178 -14.28 2.82 2.84
CA VAL A 178 -15.69 2.48 3.06
C VAL A 178 -16.51 3.12 1.95
N PRO A 179 -17.12 2.33 1.04
CA PRO A 179 -17.93 2.88 -0.04
C PRO A 179 -19.17 3.57 0.53
N ARG A 180 -19.62 4.66 -0.12
CA ARG A 180 -20.89 5.31 0.22
C ARG A 180 -22.08 4.35 0.03
N VAL A 181 -22.04 3.59 -1.05
CA VAL A 181 -22.97 2.52 -1.38
C VAL A 181 -22.17 1.26 -1.67
N PRO A 182 -22.37 0.14 -0.94
CA PRO A 182 -21.66 -1.11 -1.20
C PRO A 182 -21.83 -1.60 -2.64
N GLY A 183 -20.79 -2.22 -3.19
CA GLY A 183 -20.79 -2.74 -4.55
C GLY A 183 -20.07 -1.85 -5.56
N THR A 184 -20.41 -2.00 -6.84
CA THR A 184 -19.71 -1.37 -7.97
C THR A 184 -20.60 -0.47 -8.82
N ASP A 185 -21.80 -0.15 -8.34
CA ASP A 185 -22.79 0.66 -9.09
C ASP A 185 -22.52 2.17 -9.01
N SER A 186 -21.72 2.59 -8.02
CA SER A 186 -21.26 3.98 -7.86
C SER A 186 -19.83 4.14 -8.38
N GLU A 187 -19.36 5.38 -8.49
CA GLU A 187 -17.96 5.64 -8.82
C GLU A 187 -17.03 4.95 -7.81
N GLU A 188 -15.94 4.38 -8.30
CA GLU A 188 -15.05 3.52 -7.52
C GLU A 188 -14.50 4.19 -6.25
N ASP A 189 -14.26 5.51 -6.31
CA ASP A 189 -13.77 6.35 -5.22
C ASP A 189 -14.87 7.07 -4.44
N ASP A 190 -16.15 6.81 -4.72
CA ASP A 190 -17.27 7.37 -3.95
C ASP A 190 -17.40 6.69 -2.58
N GLY A 191 -16.70 7.25 -1.62
CA GLY A 191 -16.66 6.75 -0.27
C GLY A 191 -15.75 7.56 0.62
N TYR A 192 -15.37 6.92 1.72
CA TYR A 192 -14.61 7.54 2.79
C TYR A 192 -13.37 6.71 3.10
N LEU A 193 -12.31 7.39 3.52
CA LEU A 193 -11.17 6.74 4.15
C LEU A 193 -11.25 7.01 5.65
N ILE A 194 -11.14 5.95 6.43
CA ILE A 194 -11.17 6.00 7.89
C ILE A 194 -9.82 5.55 8.41
N LEU A 195 -9.21 6.33 9.30
CA LEU A 195 -7.91 6.02 9.90
C LEU A 195 -7.83 6.52 11.33
N PHE A 196 -6.99 5.87 12.14
CA PHE A 196 -6.59 6.40 13.43
C PHE A 196 -5.48 7.42 13.24
N VAL A 197 -5.46 8.45 14.09
CA VAL A 197 -4.41 9.47 14.15
C VAL A 197 -3.99 9.65 15.60
N HIS A 198 -2.71 9.57 15.89
CA HIS A 198 -2.13 9.89 17.18
C HIS A 198 -1.35 11.20 17.07
N ASP A 199 -1.72 12.19 17.88
CA ASP A 199 -1.00 13.46 17.98
C ASP A 199 0.02 13.35 19.13
N GLU A 200 1.30 13.17 18.80
CA GLU A 200 2.39 13.09 19.79
C GLU A 200 2.59 14.42 20.52
N ASN A 201 2.13 15.55 19.96
CA ASN A 201 2.25 16.86 20.62
C ASN A 201 1.29 16.99 21.82
N THR A 202 0.15 16.31 21.78
CA THR A 202 -0.88 16.36 22.84
C THR A 202 -1.08 15.04 23.58
N GLY A 203 -0.56 13.94 23.06
CA GLY A 203 -0.77 12.59 23.56
C GLY A 203 -2.14 12.00 23.22
N LYS A 204 -3.00 12.72 22.49
CA LYS A 204 -4.37 12.30 22.14
C LYS A 204 -4.40 11.41 20.89
N SER A 205 -5.50 10.68 20.74
CA SER A 205 -5.80 9.92 19.53
C SER A 205 -7.18 10.26 18.99
N PHE A 206 -7.33 10.15 17.68
CA PHE A 206 -8.52 10.50 16.93
C PHE A 206 -8.83 9.43 15.89
N VAL A 207 -10.09 9.35 15.46
CA VAL A 207 -10.47 8.76 14.19
C VAL A 207 -10.71 9.91 13.21
N HIS A 208 -10.02 9.91 12.09
CA HIS A 208 -10.28 10.81 10.98
C HIS A 208 -11.12 10.09 9.94
N VAL A 209 -12.11 10.79 9.40
CA VAL A 209 -12.91 10.36 8.25
C VAL A 209 -12.72 11.40 7.16
N ILE A 210 -12.08 11.01 6.06
CA ILE A 210 -11.84 11.90 4.92
C ILE A 210 -12.61 11.40 3.70
N ASP A 211 -13.02 12.33 2.84
CA ASP A 211 -13.68 12.02 1.57
C ASP A 211 -12.64 11.47 0.58
N ALA A 212 -12.83 10.22 0.15
CA ALA A 212 -11.85 9.48 -0.64
C ALA A 212 -11.77 9.97 -2.10
N LYS A 213 -12.78 10.70 -2.56
CA LYS A 213 -12.84 11.27 -3.90
C LYS A 213 -12.02 12.55 -3.97
N THR A 214 -12.30 13.48 -3.07
CA THR A 214 -11.73 14.83 -3.03
C THR A 214 -10.37 14.90 -2.35
N MET A 215 -10.06 13.99 -1.44
CA MET A 215 -8.85 14.02 -0.61
C MET A 215 -8.65 15.40 0.08
N SER A 216 -9.76 16.03 0.48
CA SER A 216 -9.77 17.34 1.15
C SER A 216 -8.84 17.36 2.38
N ALA A 217 -8.14 18.47 2.58
CA ALA A 217 -7.35 18.70 3.79
C ALA A 217 -8.23 18.84 5.04
N ASP A 218 -9.49 19.24 4.88
CA ASP A 218 -10.48 19.29 5.95
C ASP A 218 -11.24 17.95 6.01
N PRO A 219 -11.12 17.16 7.10
CA PRO A 219 -11.85 15.91 7.25
C PRO A 219 -13.36 16.12 7.33
N VAL A 220 -14.11 15.14 6.84
CA VAL A 220 -15.58 15.11 6.97
C VAL A 220 -15.97 14.95 8.44
N ALA A 221 -15.21 14.17 9.20
CA ALA A 221 -15.38 14.03 10.64
C ALA A 221 -14.05 13.75 11.34
N VAL A 222 -13.95 14.24 12.57
CA VAL A 222 -12.86 13.91 13.50
C VAL A 222 -13.49 13.51 14.83
N VAL A 223 -13.21 12.29 15.29
CA VAL A 223 -13.72 11.76 16.56
C VAL A 223 -12.55 11.64 17.53
N GLU A 224 -12.54 12.43 18.62
CA GLU A 224 -11.57 12.28 19.69
C GLU A 224 -11.83 10.97 20.46
N LEU A 225 -10.76 10.20 20.68
CA LEU A 225 -10.82 8.96 21.45
C LEU A 225 -10.46 9.21 22.91
N PRO A 226 -11.09 8.49 23.86
CA PRO A 226 -10.88 8.72 25.28
C PRO A 226 -9.51 8.25 25.77
N GLN A 227 -8.77 7.49 24.97
CA GLN A 227 -7.47 6.91 25.28
C GLN A 227 -6.58 6.86 24.04
N ARG A 228 -5.26 6.77 24.26
CA ARG A 228 -4.28 6.60 23.20
C ARG A 228 -4.49 5.27 22.47
N VAL A 229 -4.52 5.33 21.14
CA VAL A 229 -4.39 4.16 20.26
C VAL A 229 -2.91 4.02 19.87
N PRO A 230 -2.23 2.90 20.21
CA PRO A 230 -0.86 2.65 19.76
C PRO A 230 -0.76 2.54 18.23
N TYR A 231 0.44 2.72 17.69
CA TYR A 231 0.70 2.48 16.27
C TYR A 231 0.37 1.03 15.93
N GLY A 232 -0.67 0.86 15.13
CA GLY A 232 -1.13 -0.42 14.61
C GLY A 232 -0.52 -0.72 13.24
N PHE A 233 -0.89 -1.87 12.68
CA PHE A 233 -0.54 -2.28 11.33
C PHE A 233 -1.80 -2.25 10.47
N HIS A 234 -2.49 -3.39 10.38
CA HIS A 234 -3.62 -3.56 9.48
C HIS A 234 -4.96 -3.18 10.10
N ALA A 235 -5.89 -2.78 9.25
CA ALA A 235 -7.25 -2.45 9.59
C ALA A 235 -8.24 -3.14 8.63
N PHE A 236 -9.46 -3.40 9.14
CA PHE A 236 -10.56 -3.95 8.36
C PHE A 236 -11.87 -3.30 8.83
N PHE A 237 -12.78 -3.04 7.90
CA PHE A 237 -14.11 -2.51 8.21
C PHE A 237 -15.13 -3.62 8.07
N VAL A 238 -15.99 -3.79 9.09
CA VAL A 238 -17.05 -4.79 9.09
C VAL A 238 -18.38 -4.04 9.04
N THR A 239 -19.21 -4.34 8.03
CA THR A 239 -20.59 -3.85 7.97
C THR A 239 -21.46 -4.63 8.94
N GLU A 240 -22.45 -3.97 9.52
CA GLU A 240 -23.51 -4.62 10.32
C GLU A 240 -24.43 -5.50 9.47
#